data_AF-A0A365GXU0-F1
#
_entry.id   AF-A0A365GXU0-F1
#
_cell.length_a   1.000
_cell.length_b   1.000
_cell.length_c   1.000
_cell.angle_alpha   90.00
_cell.angle_beta   90.00
_cell.angle_gamma   90.00
#
_symmetry.space_group_name_H-M   'P 1'
#
loop_
_entity.id
_entity.type
_entity.pdbx_description
1 polymer ?
#
loop_
_entity_poly.entity_id
_entity_poly.type
_entity_poly.pdbx_seq_one_letter_code
_entity_poly.pdbx_strand_id
1 'polypeptide(L)'
;MTDGPQVYGFPPLDVLPGLRWLGPDYVGMLVRDLTLGLRRQDTGTRVLGIRCEGGPTVQDGGGPGRAHDAAFPLQVYVRDGAGRSWRLSGRWTYVGRDIGGPAPVITHYWRLISAQEVN
;
A
#
# COMPACT_ATOMS: atom_id res chain seq x y z
N MET A 1 20.75 1.06 12.76
CA MET A 1 20.54 1.53 11.38
C MET A 1 19.12 1.14 11.00
N THR A 2 18.29 2.08 10.59
CA THR A 2 16.88 1.80 10.26
C THR A 2 16.80 1.02 8.94
N ASP A 3 16.84 -0.32 9.03
CA ASP A 3 16.84 -1.29 7.91
C ASP A 3 15.46 -1.44 7.21
N GLY A 4 14.65 -0.38 7.20
CA GLY A 4 13.33 -0.36 6.57
C GLY A 4 13.35 0.22 5.16
N PRO A 5 12.35 -0.10 4.31
CA PRO A 5 12.17 0.60 3.04
C PRO A 5 12.04 2.10 3.24
N GLN A 6 12.63 2.89 2.35
CA GLN A 6 12.43 4.34 2.36
C GLN A 6 11.02 4.67 1.87
N VAL A 7 10.29 5.55 2.56
CA VAL A 7 8.90 5.86 2.26
C VAL A 7 8.70 7.34 1.96
N TYR A 8 8.06 7.67 0.84
CA TYR A 8 7.89 9.04 0.37
C TYR A 8 6.50 9.33 -0.21
N GLY A 9 6.04 10.57 -0.08
CA GLY A 9 4.84 11.08 -0.77
C GLY A 9 3.48 10.70 -0.15
N PHE A 10 3.46 10.01 0.99
CA PHE A 10 2.23 9.63 1.66
C PHE A 10 1.62 10.83 2.42
N PRO A 11 0.32 11.11 2.28
CA PRO A 11 -0.30 12.24 2.97
C PRO A 11 -0.48 11.94 4.47
N PRO A 12 -0.29 12.92 5.34
CA PRO A 12 -0.62 12.76 6.75
C PRO A 12 -2.15 12.71 6.95
N LEU A 13 -2.61 12.07 8.04
CA LEU A 13 -4.04 11.79 8.30
C LEU A 13 -4.88 13.04 8.59
N ASP A 14 -4.25 14.14 8.97
CA ASP A 14 -4.86 15.47 9.12
C ASP A 14 -5.23 16.08 7.77
N VAL A 15 -4.43 15.82 6.72
CA VAL A 15 -4.68 16.28 5.35
C VAL A 15 -5.70 15.37 4.63
N LEU A 16 -5.77 14.08 4.98
CA LEU A 16 -6.72 13.15 4.38
C LEU A 16 -7.48 12.31 5.43
N PRO A 17 -8.51 12.89 6.10
CA PRO A 17 -9.26 12.23 7.16
C PRO A 17 -9.95 10.93 6.75
N GLY A 18 -10.27 10.78 5.45
CA GLY A 18 -10.84 9.56 4.88
C GLY A 18 -9.95 8.32 4.98
N LEU A 19 -8.68 8.46 5.40
CA LEU A 19 -7.79 7.33 5.68
C LEU A 19 -7.83 6.86 7.15
N ARG A 20 -8.51 7.57 8.05
CA ARG A 20 -8.47 7.27 9.51
C ARG A 20 -8.92 5.86 9.86
N TRP A 21 -9.78 5.25 9.05
CA TRP A 21 -10.24 3.87 9.25
C TRP A 21 -9.15 2.82 9.03
N LEU A 22 -8.06 3.16 8.33
CA LEU A 22 -6.86 2.32 8.22
C LEU A 22 -5.97 2.37 9.48
N GLY A 23 -6.28 3.28 10.41
CA GLY A 23 -5.53 3.49 11.64
C GLY A 23 -4.40 4.53 11.51
N PRO A 24 -3.80 4.91 12.66
CA PRO A 24 -2.82 5.98 12.75
C PRO A 24 -1.50 5.70 12.02
N ASP A 25 -1.12 4.42 11.88
CA ASP A 25 0.07 3.96 11.16
C ASP A 25 -0.29 3.19 9.88
N TYR A 26 -1.19 3.76 9.08
CA TYR A 26 -1.61 3.13 7.83
C TYR A 26 -0.44 2.92 6.85
N VAL A 27 0.60 3.78 6.92
CA VAL A 27 1.80 3.69 6.08
C VAL A 27 2.62 2.47 6.49
N GLY A 28 2.86 2.24 7.78
CA GLY A 28 3.54 1.04 8.26
C GLY A 28 2.78 -0.24 7.91
N MET A 29 1.45 -0.23 8.02
CA MET A 29 0.60 -1.33 7.56
C MET A 29 0.77 -1.61 6.06
N LEU A 30 0.73 -0.58 5.22
CA LEU A 30 0.93 -0.70 3.77
C LEU A 30 2.29 -1.28 3.43
N VAL A 31 3.36 -0.77 4.05
CA VAL A 31 4.72 -1.27 3.84
C VAL A 31 4.79 -2.76 4.20
N ARG A 32 4.20 -3.16 5.33
CA ARG A 32 4.18 -4.55 5.79
C ARG A 32 3.43 -5.47 4.83
N ASP A 33 2.20 -5.11 4.48
CA ASP A 33 1.34 -5.93 3.62
C ASP A 33 1.94 -6.09 2.21
N LEU A 34 2.45 -5.00 1.64
CA LEU A 34 3.09 -5.00 0.33
C LEU A 34 4.36 -5.86 0.33
N THR A 35 5.21 -5.70 1.36
CA THR A 35 6.44 -6.50 1.50
C THR A 35 6.13 -7.99 1.62
N LEU A 36 5.13 -8.35 2.42
CA LEU A 36 4.70 -9.75 2.57
C LEU A 36 4.12 -10.30 1.25
N GLY A 37 3.32 -9.50 0.54
CA GLY A 37 2.74 -9.87 -0.75
C GLY A 37 3.81 -10.19 -1.81
N LEU A 38 4.81 -9.32 -1.93
CA LEU A 38 5.93 -9.54 -2.86
C LEU A 38 6.78 -10.75 -2.46
N ARG A 39 7.07 -10.93 -1.16
CA ARG A 39 7.85 -12.08 -0.68
C ARG A 39 7.16 -13.43 -0.86
N ARG A 40 5.83 -13.46 -0.99
CA ARG A 40 5.10 -14.68 -1.36
C ARG A 40 5.34 -15.09 -2.80
N GLN A 41 5.67 -14.14 -3.68
CA GLN A 41 5.98 -14.40 -5.09
C GLN A 41 7.46 -14.75 -5.28
N ASP A 42 8.34 -14.03 -4.60
CA ASP A 42 9.78 -14.30 -4.57
C ASP A 42 10.33 -13.98 -3.18
N THR A 43 10.73 -15.01 -2.44
CA THR A 43 11.22 -14.92 -1.05
C THR A 43 12.52 -14.13 -0.93
N GLY A 44 13.30 -14.02 -2.02
CA GLY A 44 14.50 -13.19 -2.10
C GLY A 44 14.23 -11.70 -2.26
N THR A 45 12.97 -11.31 -2.50
CA THR A 45 12.61 -9.91 -2.75
C THR A 45 12.90 -9.02 -1.53
N ARG A 46 13.64 -7.94 -1.80
CA ARG A 46 13.89 -6.83 -0.87
C ARG A 46 13.24 -5.57 -1.39
N VAL A 47 12.36 -4.97 -0.59
CA VAL A 47 11.79 -3.65 -0.88
C VAL A 47 12.80 -2.60 -0.44
N LEU A 48 13.21 -1.74 -1.38
CA LEU A 48 14.19 -0.68 -1.17
C LEU A 48 13.50 0.65 -0.86
N GLY A 49 12.40 0.93 -1.54
CA GLY A 49 11.63 2.14 -1.31
C GLY A 49 10.23 2.09 -1.90
N ILE A 50 9.35 2.91 -1.34
CA ILE A 50 7.96 3.05 -1.75
C ILE A 50 7.64 4.54 -1.84
N ARG A 51 7.16 4.97 -3.01
CA ARG A 51 6.71 6.32 -3.26
C ARG A 51 5.24 6.32 -3.63
N CYS A 52 4.45 7.15 -2.96
CA CYS A 52 3.11 7.48 -3.43
C CYS A 52 3.24 8.60 -4.48
N GLU A 53 2.92 8.29 -5.75
CA GLU A 53 3.12 9.20 -6.90
C GLU A 53 2.05 10.29 -7.01
N GLY A 54 1.02 10.24 -6.16
CA GLY A 54 -0.06 11.22 -6.12
C GLY A 54 -0.96 11.05 -4.90
N GLY A 55 -1.98 11.89 -4.79
CA GLY A 55 -2.97 11.79 -3.72
C GLY A 55 -3.71 10.44 -3.76
N PRO A 56 -3.89 9.76 -2.62
CA PRO A 56 -4.75 8.59 -2.54
C PRO A 56 -6.17 8.96 -2.93
N THR A 57 -6.83 8.09 -3.69
CA THR A 57 -8.28 8.20 -3.89
C THR A 57 -8.98 7.52 -2.73
N VAL A 58 -9.87 8.24 -2.04
CA VAL A 58 -10.71 7.68 -0.98
C VAL A 58 -12.16 7.70 -1.45
N GLN A 59 -12.85 6.59 -1.28
CA GLN A 59 -14.30 6.51 -1.46
C GLN A 59 -14.92 6.07 -0.14
N ASP A 60 -15.71 6.97 0.46
CA ASP A 60 -16.51 6.65 1.62
C ASP A 60 -17.89 6.15 1.16
N GLY A 61 -18.22 4.90 1.47
CA GLY A 61 -19.57 4.38 1.27
C GLY A 61 -20.59 5.28 1.97
N GLY A 62 -21.72 5.59 1.34
CA GLY A 62 -22.68 6.60 1.78
C GLY A 62 -23.84 6.12 2.67
N GLY A 63 -23.84 4.90 3.23
CA GLY A 63 -24.95 4.40 4.07
C GLY A 63 -24.62 3.12 4.86
N PRO A 64 -25.45 2.67 5.81
CA PRO A 64 -25.14 1.55 6.71
C PRO A 64 -24.62 0.30 5.96
N GLY A 65 -23.48 -0.26 6.39
CA GLY A 65 -22.72 -1.27 5.63
C GLY A 65 -21.67 -0.69 4.66
N ARG A 66 -21.05 0.43 5.03
CA ARG A 66 -20.13 1.20 4.17
C ARG A 66 -18.87 0.39 3.83
N ALA A 67 -18.62 0.24 2.53
CA ALA A 67 -17.28 -0.05 2.04
C ALA A 67 -16.48 1.26 2.05
N HIS A 68 -15.32 1.26 2.69
CA HIS A 68 -14.34 2.34 2.60
C HIS A 68 -13.21 1.85 1.71
N ASP A 69 -13.01 2.52 0.58
CA ASP A 69 -11.93 2.16 -0.33
C ASP A 69 -10.86 3.26 -0.30
N ALA A 70 -9.60 2.85 -0.16
CA ALA A 70 -8.45 3.74 -0.24
C ALA A 70 -7.45 3.19 -1.25
N ALA A 71 -7.24 3.92 -2.34
CA ALA A 71 -6.36 3.53 -3.44
C ALA A 71 -5.16 4.46 -3.55
N PHE A 72 -3.96 3.88 -3.43
CA PHE A 72 -2.67 4.56 -3.45
C PHE A 72 -1.98 4.28 -4.79
N PRO A 73 -1.70 5.31 -5.62
CA PRO A 73 -0.81 5.16 -6.76
C PRO A 73 0.62 5.04 -6.26
N LEU A 74 1.23 3.85 -6.40
CA LEU A 74 2.56 3.57 -5.87
C LEU A 74 3.58 3.33 -6.97
N GLN A 75 4.79 3.79 -6.69
CA GLN A 75 6.03 3.34 -7.30
C GLN A 75 6.85 2.63 -6.23
N VAL A 76 7.19 1.37 -6.49
CA VAL A 76 7.90 0.49 -5.56
C VAL A 76 9.23 0.10 -6.19
N TYR A 77 10.31 0.36 -5.46
CA TYR A 77 11.66 -0.04 -5.82
C TYR A 77 12.00 -1.32 -5.08
N VAL A 78 12.34 -2.36 -5.81
CA VAL A 78 12.68 -3.67 -5.25
C VAL A 78 13.97 -4.19 -5.83
N ARG A 79 14.62 -5.08 -5.09
CA ARG A 79 15.63 -6.00 -5.61
C ARG A 79 15.06 -7.41 -5.53
N ASP A 80 15.04 -8.13 -6.64
CA ASP A 80 14.57 -9.52 -6.68
C ASP A 80 15.61 -10.49 -6.08
N GLY A 81 15.23 -11.77 -5.94
CA GLY A 81 16.11 -12.80 -5.41
C GLY A 81 17.34 -13.09 -6.27
N ALA A 82 17.34 -12.68 -7.55
CA ALA A 82 18.49 -12.78 -8.45
C ALA A 82 19.40 -11.54 -8.37
N GLY A 83 19.05 -10.54 -7.55
CA GLY A 83 19.84 -9.33 -7.37
C GLY A 83 19.52 -8.22 -8.38
N ARG A 84 18.58 -8.42 -9.31
CA ARG A 84 18.16 -7.39 -10.27
C ARG A 84 17.28 -6.37 -9.57
N SER A 85 17.45 -5.10 -9.95
CA SER A 85 16.66 -4.02 -9.38
C SER A 85 15.48 -3.70 -10.30
N TRP A 86 14.30 -3.51 -9.71
CA TRP A 86 13.08 -3.25 -10.45
C TRP A 86 12.35 -2.04 -9.89
N ARG A 87 11.69 -1.32 -10.79
CA ARG A 87 10.72 -0.29 -10.50
C ARG A 87 9.34 -0.79 -10.92
N LEU A 88 8.48 -1.01 -9.93
CA LEU A 88 7.10 -1.43 -10.11
C LEU A 88 6.19 -0.22 -9.96
N SER A 89 5.36 0.07 -10.96
CA SER A 89 4.35 1.12 -10.86
C SER A 89 2.97 0.48 -10.86
N GLY A 90 2.08 0.93 -9.99
CA GLY A 90 0.76 0.35 -9.86
C GLY A 90 -0.13 1.02 -8.83
N ARG A 91 -1.22 0.35 -8.49
CA ARG A 91 -2.20 0.85 -7.52
C ARG A 91 -2.41 -0.17 -6.41
N TRP A 92 -2.15 0.26 -5.17
CA TRP A 92 -2.45 -0.51 -3.96
C TRP A 92 -3.80 -0.07 -3.42
N THR A 93 -4.74 -0.99 -3.22
CA THR A 93 -6.09 -0.64 -2.77
C THR A 93 -6.43 -1.40 -1.50
N TYR A 94 -6.85 -0.66 -0.47
CA TYR A 94 -7.52 -1.19 0.71
C TYR A 94 -9.03 -1.08 0.53
N VAL A 95 -9.74 -2.12 0.95
CA VAL A 95 -11.21 -2.20 0.99
C VAL A 95 -11.58 -2.58 2.42
N GLY A 96 -12.12 -1.61 3.16
CA GLY A 96 -12.67 -1.79 4.49
C GLY A 96 -14.16 -2.06 4.39
N ARG A 97 -14.66 -3.12 5.01
CA ARG A 97 -16.10 -3.38 5.13
C ARG A 97 -16.50 -3.38 6.59
N ASP A 98 -17.48 -2.55 6.93
CA ASP A 98 -18.19 -2.69 8.20
C ASP A 98 -19.23 -3.81 8.07
N ILE A 99 -18.96 -4.94 8.73
CA ILE A 99 -19.84 -6.11 8.75
C ILE A 99 -20.61 -6.25 10.08
N GLY A 100 -20.76 -5.16 10.83
CA GLY A 100 -21.49 -5.16 12.12
C GLY A 100 -20.69 -5.77 13.28
N GLY A 101 -19.37 -5.94 13.11
CA GLY A 101 -18.44 -6.38 14.14
C GLY A 101 -17.69 -5.22 14.80
N PRO A 102 -16.90 -5.47 15.86
CA PRO A 102 -16.20 -4.43 16.61
C PRO A 102 -15.08 -3.73 15.83
N ALA A 103 -14.65 -4.30 14.69
CA ALA A 103 -13.66 -3.70 13.80
C ALA A 103 -14.01 -3.98 12.33
N PRO A 104 -13.71 -3.05 11.40
CA PRO A 104 -13.92 -3.27 9.97
C PRO A 104 -12.99 -4.37 9.46
N VAL A 105 -13.50 -5.22 8.56
CA VAL A 105 -12.66 -6.17 7.83
C VAL A 105 -11.92 -5.44 6.73
N ILE A 106 -10.59 -5.45 6.78
CA ILE A 106 -9.74 -4.81 5.79
C ILE A 106 -9.16 -5.88 4.85
N THR A 107 -9.48 -5.76 3.57
CA THR A 107 -8.83 -6.53 2.50
C THR A 107 -7.98 -5.60 1.65
N HIS A 108 -6.98 -6.14 0.95
CA HIS A 108 -6.13 -5.36 0.07
C HIS A 108 -5.79 -6.11 -1.21
N TYR A 109 -5.50 -5.37 -2.27
CA TYR A 109 -4.97 -5.93 -3.51
C TYR A 109 -4.06 -4.93 -4.23
N TRP A 110 -3.15 -5.49 -5.02
CA TRP A 110 -2.25 -4.75 -5.89
C TRP A 110 -2.67 -4.89 -7.36
N ARG A 111 -2.74 -3.78 -8.07
CA ARG A 111 -2.84 -3.76 -9.54
C ARG A 111 -1.53 -3.21 -10.10
N LEU A 112 -0.68 -4.09 -10.62
CA LEU A 112 0.52 -3.70 -11.34
C LEU A 112 0.12 -3.04 -12.67
N ILE A 113 0.73 -1.89 -12.98
CA ILE A 113 0.57 -1.17 -14.25
C ILE A 113 1.79 -1.41 -15.12
N SER A 114 3.00 -1.30 -14.55
CA SER A 114 4.24 -1.54 -15.26
C SER A 114 5.32 -2.08 -14.32
N ALA A 115 6.24 -2.86 -14.87
CA ALA A 115 7.46 -3.29 -14.22
C ALA A 115 8.63 -3.01 -15.17
N GLN A 116 9.65 -2.35 -14.65
CA GLN A 116 10.83 -1.98 -15.41
C GLN A 116 12.08 -2.35 -14.61
N GLU A 117 12.99 -3.10 -15.22
CA GLU A 117 14.32 -3.32 -14.67
C GLU A 117 15.10 -2.00 -14.68
N VAL A 118 15.73 -1.67 -13.56
CA VAL A 118 16.56 -0.47 -13.41
C VAL A 118 18.00 -0.91 -13.21
N ASN A 119 18.87 -0.50 -14.15
CA ASN A 119 20.31 -0.75 -14.12
C ASN A 119 21.01 0.11 -13.07
#